data_AF-A0A7W1CTQ1-F1
#
_entry.id   AF-A0A7W1CTQ1-F1
#
_cell.length_a   1.000
_cell.length_b   1.000
_cell.length_c   1.000
_cell.angle_alpha   90.00
_cell.angle_beta   90.00
_cell.angle_gamma   90.00
#
_symmetry.space_group_name_H-M   'P 1'
#
loop_
_entity.id
_entity.type
_entity.pdbx_description
1 polymer ?
#
loop_
_entity_poly.entity_id
_entity_poly.type
_entity_poly.pdbx_seq_one_letter_code
_entity_poly.pdbx_strand_id
1 'polypeptide(L)'
;LWPERLQSWAQLPFRGQINAAIPDLNGFAQLFGATTGDFSGALSAKGEVDLVGPEASGRLAWDGQEVTFRGVNLNSLGAAIQLHGREVALENLEIRHGEDFLRAQGSVELADGHRFSGRLTGAIGDLGVYAPLLPAAWRSGKIGGGATFDWRGDGTRGAHSGTVQLFAHGLQLPVAPFRSPLDLTLEGSYSPRDIFFRTFRLANERFSLGGFLMLGSNFIELQAFELSLEGARRGRGTIFLPVSFERWRTTRSWLAALDEEQKFDIDLSFDQLDLAQLGRALGEDSFGSGVLDGKLAAFGLLRTLQVTTDWRLQNVGTEAAPNAIDFSGRLEGGRLEASASAKFGISEPVSAQVWLPLRLEKKQLESGGWLDPAAPLFASVACPALFLETLPNEWRAGHGRGLVTGNISWNGKYPAPAVSGEGDILDAAFRPPPPWPEVTALRAHFQVAENAAVIDPLQGNVDSIPLDLRGRLSTSLAGFGLTIFPGKSEIELLSQPPAGAGFFGVRVLGEGRREGRPLLREALVRGTLWPAAISLTITEQAGPDTSSVLQTTYLSEAAGPAAGSFLLRVVPPASAEGFGLSDERKETR
;
A
#
# COMPACT_ATOMS: atom_id res chain seq x y z
N LEU A 1 -22.21 38.91 8.79
CA LEU A 1 -22.99 40.15 8.53
C LEU A 1 -22.00 41.24 8.14
N TRP A 2 -21.72 41.35 6.84
CA TRP A 2 -20.94 42.47 6.30
C TRP A 2 -21.86 43.71 6.32
N PRO A 3 -21.47 44.86 6.86
CA PRO A 3 -22.34 46.03 6.83
C PRO A 3 -22.40 46.58 5.40
N GLU A 4 -23.60 46.63 4.82
CA GLU A 4 -23.89 47.25 3.50
C GLU A 4 -23.55 48.76 3.42
N ARG A 5 -23.01 49.35 4.50
CA ARG A 5 -22.69 50.78 4.63
C ARG A 5 -21.20 51.13 4.54
N LEU A 6 -20.29 50.17 4.34
CA LEU A 6 -18.86 50.51 4.18
C LEU A 6 -18.56 51.26 2.87
N GLN A 7 -19.36 51.05 1.81
CA GLN A 7 -19.18 51.75 0.53
C GLN A 7 -19.44 53.27 0.63
N SER A 8 -20.29 53.73 1.56
CA SER A 8 -20.55 55.17 1.74
C SER A 8 -19.51 55.87 2.62
N TRP A 9 -18.74 55.13 3.43
CA TRP A 9 -17.65 55.68 4.25
C TRP A 9 -16.37 55.88 3.44
N ALA A 10 -16.16 55.07 2.41
CA ALA A 10 -15.01 55.15 1.50
C ALA A 10 -15.03 56.38 0.56
N GLN A 11 -16.15 57.14 0.50
CA GLN A 11 -16.30 58.33 -0.35
C GLN A 11 -16.14 59.67 0.39
N LEU A 12 -15.92 59.66 1.71
CA LEU A 12 -15.73 60.89 2.46
C LEU A 12 -14.26 61.34 2.36
N PRO A 13 -13.98 62.61 1.97
CA PRO A 13 -12.62 63.13 1.99
C PRO A 13 -12.14 63.13 3.44
N PHE A 14 -11.14 62.30 3.73
CA PHE A 14 -10.60 62.18 5.07
C PHE A 14 -9.08 62.16 5.04
N ARG A 15 -8.48 62.86 6.01
CA ARG A 15 -7.06 62.76 6.34
C ARG A 15 -6.97 62.29 7.78
N GLY A 16 -6.16 61.27 8.03
CA GLY A 16 -6.05 60.67 9.36
C GLY A 16 -4.61 60.27 9.67
N GLN A 17 -4.26 60.35 10.95
CA GLN A 17 -3.05 59.74 11.49
C GLN A 17 -3.47 58.68 12.50
N ILE A 18 -2.78 57.55 12.47
CA ILE A 18 -2.92 56.44 13.39
C ILE A 18 -1.61 56.35 14.17
N ASN A 19 -1.72 56.35 15.49
CA ASN A 19 -0.62 56.01 16.38
C ASN A 19 -1.20 55.15 17.50
N ALA A 20 -0.87 53.86 17.48
CA ALA A 20 -1.41 52.88 18.40
C ALA A 20 -0.27 52.12 19.09
N ALA A 21 -0.42 51.93 20.39
CA ALA A 21 0.42 51.05 21.19
C ALA A 21 -0.49 50.00 21.84
N ILE A 22 -0.20 48.73 21.58
CA ILE A 22 -0.97 47.56 22.02
C ILE A 22 -0.05 46.75 22.93
N PRO A 23 0.00 47.06 24.24
CA PRO A 23 0.90 46.38 25.18
C PRO A 23 0.47 44.95 25.51
N ASP A 24 -0.81 44.62 25.27
CA ASP A 24 -1.36 43.27 25.44
C ASP A 24 -2.07 42.84 24.16
N LEU A 25 -1.33 42.15 23.28
CA LEU A 25 -1.88 41.63 22.03
C LEU A 25 -2.92 40.53 22.26
N ASN A 26 -2.84 39.77 23.36
CA ASN A 26 -3.81 38.72 23.67
C ASN A 26 -5.18 39.33 23.96
N GLY A 27 -5.23 40.30 24.88
CA GLY A 27 -6.45 41.02 25.23
C GLY A 27 -7.03 41.75 24.03
N PHE A 28 -6.19 42.39 23.21
CA PHE A 28 -6.63 43.04 21.97
C PHE A 28 -7.22 42.06 20.96
N ALA A 29 -6.55 40.93 20.70
CA ALA A 29 -7.00 39.94 19.71
C ALA A 29 -8.33 39.27 20.11
N GLN A 30 -8.58 39.07 21.41
CA GLN A 30 -9.84 38.54 21.92
C GLN A 30 -11.04 39.44 21.60
N LEU A 31 -10.86 40.76 21.48
CA LEU A 31 -11.92 41.68 21.04
C LEU A 31 -12.42 41.36 19.63
N PHE A 32 -11.60 40.68 18.82
CA PHE A 32 -11.90 40.27 17.45
C PHE A 32 -12.19 38.76 17.33
N GLY A 33 -12.39 38.07 18.45
CA GLY A 33 -12.76 36.65 18.50
C GLY A 33 -11.59 35.67 18.36
N ALA A 34 -10.34 36.13 18.58
CA ALA A 34 -9.20 35.21 18.67
C ALA A 34 -9.30 34.32 19.92
N THR A 35 -8.80 33.09 19.81
CA THR A 35 -8.69 32.18 20.97
C THR A 35 -7.68 32.72 21.98
N THR A 36 -8.02 32.63 23.26
CA THR A 36 -7.10 32.98 24.35
C THR A 36 -5.79 32.20 24.23
N GLY A 37 -4.66 32.91 24.23
CA GLY A 37 -3.33 32.30 24.18
C GLY A 37 -2.78 32.05 22.76
N ASP A 38 -3.57 32.28 21.71
CA ASP A 38 -3.05 32.24 20.33
C ASP A 38 -2.17 33.45 20.00
N PHE A 39 -2.28 34.53 20.79
CA PHE A 39 -1.53 35.76 20.61
C PHE A 39 -0.99 36.25 21.95
N SER A 40 0.23 36.77 21.99
CA SER A 40 0.77 37.50 23.14
C SER A 40 1.89 38.45 22.70
N GLY A 41 2.38 39.28 23.63
CA GLY A 41 3.42 40.28 23.37
C GLY A 41 2.85 41.67 23.09
N ALA A 42 3.71 42.56 22.61
CA ALA A 42 3.37 43.95 22.35
C ALA A 42 3.49 44.29 20.86
N LEU A 43 2.59 45.16 20.39
CA LEU A 43 2.57 45.66 19.02
C LEU A 43 2.39 47.18 19.03
N SER A 44 3.02 47.86 18.08
CA SER A 44 2.81 49.28 17.81
C SER A 44 2.48 49.45 16.33
N ALA A 45 1.64 50.43 16.03
CA ALA A 45 1.28 50.77 14.65
C ALA A 45 1.27 52.28 14.47
N LYS A 46 1.87 52.74 13.38
CA LYS A 46 1.89 54.14 12.96
C LYS A 46 1.46 54.22 11.52
N GLY A 47 0.52 55.12 11.22
CA GLY A 47 0.12 55.31 9.85
C GLY A 47 -0.45 56.67 9.58
N GLU A 48 -0.50 57.01 8.31
CA GLU A 48 -1.11 58.22 7.79
C GLU A 48 -1.89 57.84 6.53
N VAL A 49 -3.00 58.52 6.31
CA VAL A 49 -3.82 58.31 5.12
C VAL A 49 -4.43 59.64 4.70
N ASP A 50 -4.41 59.89 3.40
CA ASP A 50 -4.96 61.06 2.73
C ASP A 50 -5.82 60.59 1.56
N LEU A 51 -7.14 60.67 1.74
CA LEU A 51 -8.13 60.44 0.69
C LEU A 51 -8.72 61.75 0.14
N VAL A 52 -8.12 62.90 0.46
CA VAL A 52 -8.57 64.23 0.00
C VAL A 52 -7.92 64.60 -1.33
N GLY A 53 -6.71 64.09 -1.59
CA GLY A 53 -5.98 64.28 -2.84
C GLY A 53 -6.67 63.65 -4.07
N PRO A 54 -6.28 64.04 -5.30
CA PRO A 54 -6.81 63.45 -6.54
C PRO A 54 -6.53 61.94 -6.63
N GLU A 55 -5.52 61.47 -5.90
CA GLU A 55 -5.16 60.07 -5.73
C GLU A 55 -5.08 59.75 -4.23
N ALA A 56 -5.68 58.63 -3.83
CA ALA A 56 -5.60 58.13 -2.47
C ALA A 56 -4.14 57.83 -2.11
N SER A 57 -3.66 58.30 -0.97
CA SER A 57 -2.31 57.98 -0.50
C SER A 57 -2.29 57.65 0.98
N GLY A 58 -1.31 56.88 1.40
CA GLY A 58 -1.13 56.56 2.81
C GLY A 58 0.01 55.62 3.05
N ARG A 59 0.41 55.50 4.31
CA ARG A 59 1.39 54.53 4.76
C ARG A 59 0.98 54.02 6.13
N LEU A 60 1.07 52.72 6.35
CA LEU A 60 0.81 52.08 7.64
C LEU A 60 1.96 51.13 7.93
N ALA A 61 2.69 51.39 9.01
CA ALA A 61 3.74 50.54 9.53
C ALA A 61 3.33 49.97 10.89
N TRP A 62 3.70 48.73 11.14
CA TRP A 62 3.56 48.09 12.44
C TRP A 62 4.82 47.35 12.83
N ASP A 63 5.11 47.37 14.12
CA ASP A 63 6.28 46.74 14.73
C ASP A 63 5.86 46.06 16.03
N GLY A 64 6.25 44.80 16.20
CA GLY A 64 6.04 44.01 17.39
C GLY A 64 7.35 43.37 17.85
N GLN A 65 7.48 43.22 19.17
CA GLN A 65 8.64 42.61 19.83
C GLN A 65 8.13 41.49 20.75
N GLU A 66 8.84 40.37 20.77
CA GLU A 66 8.50 39.20 21.59
C GLU A 66 7.03 38.75 21.41
N VAL A 67 6.57 38.73 20.16
CA VAL A 67 5.19 38.39 19.80
C VAL A 67 5.03 36.89 19.72
N THR A 68 4.11 36.31 20.49
CA THR A 68 3.75 34.90 20.28
C THR A 68 2.59 34.81 19.30
N PHE A 69 2.72 33.95 18.29
CA PHE A 69 1.66 33.61 17.35
C PHE A 69 1.45 32.10 17.32
N ARG A 70 0.28 31.64 17.77
CA ARG A 70 -0.14 30.24 17.81
C ARG A 70 0.92 29.31 18.42
N GLY A 71 1.51 29.74 19.53
CA GLY A 71 2.54 29.00 20.27
C GLY A 71 3.97 29.14 19.71
N VAL A 72 4.19 29.91 18.64
CA VAL A 72 5.54 30.24 18.15
C VAL A 72 5.93 31.64 18.62
N ASN A 73 7.02 31.75 19.37
CA ASN A 73 7.51 33.01 19.93
C ASN A 73 8.40 33.75 18.93
N LEU A 74 7.96 34.87 18.36
CA LEU A 74 8.74 35.65 17.41
C LEU A 74 9.55 36.73 18.15
N ASN A 75 10.84 36.89 17.85
CA ASN A 75 11.65 37.96 18.44
C ASN A 75 11.18 39.33 17.94
N SER A 76 10.92 39.43 16.63
CA SER A 76 10.44 40.66 16.02
C SER A 76 9.51 40.38 14.84
N LEU A 77 8.53 41.25 14.68
CA LEU A 77 7.61 41.30 13.54
C LEU A 77 7.52 42.77 13.10
N GLY A 78 7.86 43.07 11.85
CA GLY A 78 7.72 44.42 11.30
C GLY A 78 7.13 44.36 9.90
N ALA A 79 6.22 45.26 9.56
CA ALA A 79 5.84 45.48 8.18
C ALA A 79 5.39 46.91 7.91
N ALA A 80 5.58 47.37 6.67
CA ALA A 80 5.03 48.63 6.20
C ALA A 80 4.30 48.44 4.87
N ILE A 81 3.12 49.03 4.79
CA ILE A 81 2.27 49.06 3.59
C ILE A 81 2.10 50.52 3.17
N GLN A 82 2.22 50.77 1.88
CA GLN A 82 2.00 52.06 1.25
C GLN A 82 0.82 51.97 0.27
N LEU A 83 -0.07 52.96 0.31
CA LEU A 83 -1.11 53.18 -0.69
C LEU A 83 -0.68 54.36 -1.56
N HIS A 84 -0.67 54.17 -2.88
CA HIS A 84 -0.40 55.22 -3.85
C HIS A 84 -1.38 55.11 -5.04
N GLY A 85 -2.37 56.00 -5.06
CA GLY A 85 -3.47 55.98 -6.01
C GLY A 85 -4.26 54.67 -5.94
N ARG A 86 -4.07 53.83 -6.96
CA ARG A 86 -4.71 52.51 -7.07
C ARG A 86 -3.74 51.37 -6.78
N GLU A 87 -2.55 51.61 -6.28
CA GLU A 87 -1.57 50.57 -5.94
C GLU A 87 -1.39 50.48 -4.43
N VAL A 88 -1.38 49.25 -3.91
CA VAL A 88 -0.98 48.95 -2.53
C VAL A 88 0.34 48.19 -2.58
N ALA A 89 1.39 48.79 -2.03
CA ALA A 89 2.71 48.19 -1.94
C ALA A 89 2.98 47.72 -0.50
N LEU A 90 3.38 46.46 -0.34
CA LEU A 90 4.09 46.00 0.85
C LEU A 90 5.56 46.39 0.69
N GLU A 91 5.96 47.49 1.32
CA GLU A 91 7.33 48.01 1.26
C GLU A 91 8.31 46.99 1.86
N ASN A 92 7.94 46.45 3.01
CA ASN A 92 8.67 45.39 3.70
C ASN A 92 7.75 44.61 4.63
N LEU A 93 8.05 43.33 4.78
CA LEU A 93 7.64 42.48 5.90
C LEU A 93 8.91 41.78 6.37
N GLU A 94 9.19 41.81 7.66
CA GLU A 94 10.26 41.04 8.28
C GLU A 94 9.74 40.36 9.55
N ILE A 95 9.90 39.04 9.61
CA ILE A 95 9.60 38.22 10.78
C ILE A 95 10.89 37.51 11.19
N ARG A 96 11.23 37.52 12.48
CA ARG A 96 12.43 36.84 13.00
C ARG A 96 12.13 35.97 14.22
N HIS A 97 12.80 34.82 14.28
CA HIS A 97 12.86 33.91 15.42
C HIS A 97 14.29 33.36 15.55
N GLY A 98 15.08 33.90 16.47
CA GLY A 98 16.52 33.62 16.54
C GLY A 98 17.21 34.00 15.23
N GLU A 99 17.83 32.99 14.60
CA GLU A 99 18.48 33.09 13.29
C GLU A 99 17.49 32.90 12.12
N ASP A 100 16.28 32.39 12.39
CA ASP A 100 15.25 32.17 11.37
C ASP A 100 14.63 33.50 10.97
N PHE A 101 14.34 33.65 9.67
CA PHE A 101 13.72 34.86 9.14
C PHE A 101 12.77 34.59 7.98
N LEU A 102 11.78 35.47 7.85
CA LEU A 102 10.93 35.61 6.67
C LEU A 102 10.95 37.07 6.24
N ARG A 103 11.16 37.32 4.95
CA ARG A 103 11.12 38.64 4.34
C ARG A 103 10.20 38.64 3.13
N ALA A 104 9.32 39.63 3.04
CA ALA A 104 8.45 39.80 1.89
C ALA A 104 8.39 41.27 1.44
N GLN A 105 8.16 41.47 0.15
CA GLN A 105 7.87 42.76 -0.47
C GLN A 105 7.03 42.53 -1.72
N GLY A 106 6.24 43.51 -2.12
CA GLY A 106 5.45 43.39 -3.35
C GLY A 106 4.45 44.51 -3.52
N SER A 107 3.68 44.44 -4.59
CA SER A 107 2.59 45.38 -4.84
C SER A 107 1.39 44.72 -5.50
N VAL A 108 0.23 45.34 -5.34
CA VAL A 108 -1.02 44.94 -5.97
C VAL A 108 -1.81 46.15 -6.44
N GLU A 109 -2.30 46.11 -7.66
CA GLU A 109 -3.22 47.09 -8.22
C GLU A 109 -4.66 46.80 -7.74
N LEU A 110 -5.32 47.83 -7.22
CA LEU A 110 -6.73 47.85 -6.82
C LEU A 110 -7.69 48.05 -8.02
N ALA A 111 -7.16 48.11 -9.24
CA ALA A 111 -7.96 48.14 -10.47
C ALA A 111 -8.43 46.74 -10.89
N ASP A 112 -9.40 46.69 -11.80
CA ASP A 112 -9.88 45.43 -12.37
C ASP A 112 -8.72 44.66 -13.01
N GLY A 113 -8.62 43.37 -12.69
CA GLY A 113 -7.52 42.50 -13.11
C GLY A 113 -6.48 42.25 -12.01
N HIS A 114 -6.40 43.11 -10.99
CA HIS A 114 -5.55 42.94 -9.80
C HIS A 114 -4.13 42.49 -10.12
N ARG A 115 -3.41 43.29 -10.93
CA ARG A 115 -2.02 43.01 -11.24
C ARG A 115 -1.21 43.03 -9.94
N PHE A 116 -0.31 42.07 -9.77
CA PHE A 116 0.56 41.99 -8.62
C PHE A 116 2.02 41.75 -9.04
N SER A 117 2.93 42.08 -8.13
CA SER A 117 4.32 41.64 -8.14
C SER A 117 4.76 41.34 -6.71
N GLY A 118 5.66 40.39 -6.51
CA GLY A 118 6.06 40.01 -5.17
C GLY A 118 7.36 39.23 -5.11
N ARG A 119 8.03 39.35 -3.97
CA ARG A 119 9.15 38.53 -3.57
C ARG A 119 8.97 38.08 -2.13
N LEU A 120 9.29 36.81 -1.88
CA LEU A 120 9.29 36.20 -0.56
C LEU A 120 10.59 35.41 -0.41
N THR A 121 11.35 35.69 0.63
CA THR A 121 12.60 34.99 0.94
C THR A 121 12.59 34.60 2.41
N GLY A 122 13.10 33.42 2.73
CA GLY A 122 13.20 33.00 4.13
C GLY A 122 14.25 31.93 4.37
N ALA A 123 14.62 31.80 5.63
CA ALA A 123 15.45 30.74 6.16
C ALA A 123 14.86 30.26 7.49
N ILE A 124 14.74 28.95 7.64
CA ILE A 124 14.23 28.26 8.81
C ILE A 124 15.25 27.20 9.16
N GLY A 125 15.82 27.25 10.37
CA GLY A 125 16.79 26.27 10.85
C GLY A 125 16.16 24.94 11.22
N ASP A 126 14.93 24.97 11.75
CA ASP A 126 14.15 23.77 12.08
C ASP A 126 12.64 23.99 11.87
N LEU A 127 12.09 23.27 10.88
CA LEU A 127 10.65 23.26 10.56
C LEU A 127 9.79 22.76 11.75
N GLY A 128 10.36 21.95 12.64
CA GLY A 128 9.66 21.42 13.81
C GLY A 128 9.21 22.50 14.79
N VAL A 129 9.97 23.61 14.91
CA VAL A 129 9.61 24.77 15.75
C VAL A 129 8.30 25.41 15.30
N TYR A 130 8.01 25.35 14.00
CA TYR A 130 6.82 25.94 13.38
C TYR A 130 5.67 24.95 13.21
N ALA A 131 5.80 23.72 13.71
CA ALA A 131 4.75 22.71 13.66
C ALA A 131 3.37 23.21 14.16
N PRO A 132 3.25 24.04 15.23
CA PRO A 132 1.96 24.59 15.64
C PRO A 132 1.21 25.37 14.53
N LEU A 133 1.95 26.00 13.61
CA LEU A 133 1.40 26.76 12.48
C LEU A 133 0.91 25.87 11.33
N LEU A 134 1.36 24.61 11.27
CA LEU A 134 1.02 23.68 10.20
C LEU A 134 -0.42 23.14 10.34
N PRO A 135 -1.07 22.71 9.24
CA PRO A 135 -2.36 22.02 9.32
C PRO A 135 -2.30 20.77 10.21
N ALA A 136 -3.41 20.40 10.86
CA ALA A 136 -3.46 19.30 11.82
C ALA A 136 -2.89 17.96 11.28
N ALA A 137 -3.08 17.67 10.00
CA ALA A 137 -2.56 16.46 9.34
C ALA A 137 -1.02 16.39 9.28
N TRP A 138 -0.33 17.52 9.45
CA TRP A 138 1.13 17.62 9.42
C TRP A 138 1.72 17.72 10.83
N ARG A 139 0.92 18.12 11.82
CA ARG A 139 1.35 18.25 13.24
C ARG A 139 1.65 16.92 13.91
N SER A 140 0.98 15.85 13.51
CA SER A 140 1.19 14.50 14.06
C SER A 140 2.47 13.84 13.52
N GLY A 141 2.98 14.31 12.38
CA GLY A 141 4.25 13.90 11.83
C GLY A 141 5.38 14.72 12.46
N LYS A 142 6.43 14.05 12.94
CA LYS A 142 7.67 14.73 13.34
C LYS A 142 8.35 15.27 12.07
N ILE A 143 7.93 16.45 11.64
CA ILE A 143 8.60 17.20 10.57
C ILE A 143 9.76 17.95 11.23
N GLY A 144 10.94 17.84 10.65
CA GLY A 144 12.15 18.52 11.12
C GLY A 144 13.09 18.80 9.96
N GLY A 145 14.23 19.40 10.28
CA GLY A 145 15.22 19.87 9.30
C GLY A 145 15.00 21.33 8.93
N GLY A 146 15.97 21.93 8.25
CA GLY A 146 15.94 23.34 7.89
C GLY A 146 15.60 23.56 6.43
N ALA A 147 15.13 24.75 6.08
CA ALA A 147 14.81 25.15 4.72
C ALA A 147 15.13 26.61 4.45
N THR A 148 15.65 26.88 3.26
CA THR A 148 15.76 28.22 2.68
C THR A 148 14.94 28.28 1.41
N PHE A 149 14.30 29.41 1.17
CA PHE A 149 13.48 29.58 -0.03
C PHE A 149 13.54 31.02 -0.56
N ASP A 150 13.46 31.16 -1.88
CA ASP A 150 13.28 32.42 -2.59
C ASP A 150 12.19 32.21 -3.63
N TRP A 151 11.15 33.02 -3.53
CA TRP A 151 10.05 33.06 -4.47
C TRP A 151 9.93 34.46 -5.05
N ARG A 152 9.66 34.53 -6.35
CA ARG A 152 9.33 35.76 -7.06
C ARG A 152 8.18 35.49 -7.98
N GLY A 153 7.25 36.43 -8.08
CA GLY A 153 6.11 36.28 -8.95
C GLY A 153 5.54 37.61 -9.39
N ASP A 154 4.91 37.60 -10.56
CA ASP A 154 4.20 38.74 -11.09
C ASP A 154 3.05 38.28 -12.01
N GLY A 155 2.09 39.17 -12.21
CA GLY A 155 1.00 39.00 -13.16
C GLY A 155 -0.37 39.29 -12.56
N THR A 156 -1.38 38.54 -12.96
CA THR A 156 -2.78 38.68 -12.55
C THR A 156 -3.31 37.32 -12.11
N ARG A 157 -4.52 37.29 -11.55
CA ARG A 157 -5.16 36.01 -11.14
C ARG A 157 -5.24 34.99 -12.29
N GLY A 158 -5.46 35.43 -13.53
CA GLY A 158 -5.61 34.55 -14.71
C GLY A 158 -4.33 34.39 -15.56
N ALA A 159 -3.34 35.26 -15.37
CA ALA A 159 -2.10 35.25 -16.14
C ALA A 159 -0.95 35.70 -15.22
N HIS A 160 -0.29 34.74 -14.58
CA HIS A 160 0.81 34.96 -13.65
C HIS A 160 1.94 33.99 -13.90
N SER A 161 3.14 34.40 -13.55
CA SER A 161 4.32 33.55 -13.59
C SER A 161 5.27 33.91 -12.46
N GLY A 162 6.27 33.06 -12.25
CA GLY A 162 7.30 33.34 -11.28
C GLY A 162 8.33 32.25 -11.19
N THR A 163 9.25 32.43 -10.27
CA THR A 163 10.35 31.51 -9.98
C THR A 163 10.31 31.08 -8.53
N VAL A 164 10.72 29.85 -8.28
CA VAL A 164 10.85 29.28 -6.93
C VAL A 164 12.21 28.59 -6.81
N GLN A 165 12.88 28.87 -5.70
CA GLN A 165 14.04 28.14 -5.23
C GLN A 165 13.74 27.68 -3.81
N LEU A 166 13.92 26.39 -3.54
CA LEU A 166 13.78 25.78 -2.23
C LEU A 166 14.96 24.83 -2.03
N PHE A 167 15.71 25.05 -0.94
CA PHE A 167 16.73 24.14 -0.48
C PHE A 167 16.39 23.76 0.96
N ALA A 168 16.10 22.50 1.18
CA ALA A 168 15.90 21.96 2.51
C ALA A 168 16.96 20.93 2.83
N HIS A 169 17.40 20.91 4.08
CA HIS A 169 18.47 20.04 4.56
C HIS A 169 18.00 19.21 5.75
N GLY A 170 18.38 17.94 5.77
CA GLY A 170 18.03 17.02 6.85
C GLY A 170 16.52 16.91 7.11
N LEU A 171 15.70 16.99 6.06
CA LEU A 171 14.25 16.86 6.15
C LEU A 171 13.89 15.51 6.74
N GLN A 172 13.18 15.55 7.86
CA GLN A 172 12.59 14.36 8.48
C GLN A 172 11.14 14.27 8.01
N LEU A 173 10.86 13.27 7.18
CA LEU A 173 9.53 13.07 6.62
C LEU A 173 8.80 11.98 7.41
N PRO A 174 7.54 12.19 7.83
CA PRO A 174 6.77 11.21 8.59
C PRO A 174 6.13 10.13 7.69
N VAL A 175 6.74 9.84 6.54
CA VAL A 175 6.19 8.95 5.52
C VAL A 175 7.21 7.89 5.13
N ALA A 176 6.84 6.62 5.26
CA ALA A 176 7.60 5.55 4.63
C ALA A 176 7.55 5.72 3.10
N PRO A 177 8.64 5.42 2.36
CA PRO A 177 9.90 4.83 2.83
C PRO A 177 10.95 5.82 3.39
N PHE A 178 10.63 7.10 3.58
CA PHE A 178 11.61 8.16 3.82
C PHE A 178 11.83 8.47 5.31
N ARG A 179 12.40 7.52 6.07
CA ARG A 179 12.67 7.68 7.51
C ARG A 179 14.04 8.31 7.82
N SER A 180 15.03 8.11 6.95
CA SER A 180 16.31 8.82 7.03
C SER A 180 16.13 10.28 6.63
N PRO A 181 16.88 11.22 7.25
CA PRO A 181 16.89 12.61 6.83
C PRO A 181 17.31 12.75 5.36
N LEU A 182 16.65 13.67 4.64
CA LEU A 182 16.90 13.92 3.22
C LEU A 182 17.07 15.41 2.94
N ASP A 183 17.96 15.72 2.01
CA ASP A 183 18.09 17.04 1.43
C ASP A 183 17.19 17.13 0.18
N LEU A 184 16.47 18.23 0.05
CA LEU A 184 15.60 18.52 -1.09
C LEU A 184 16.06 19.81 -1.77
N THR A 185 16.30 19.74 -3.07
CA THR A 185 16.56 20.89 -3.92
C THR A 185 15.48 20.99 -4.98
N LEU A 186 14.77 22.12 -4.98
CA LEU A 186 13.83 22.51 -6.03
C LEU A 186 14.25 23.86 -6.61
N GLU A 187 14.40 23.92 -7.92
CA GLU A 187 14.58 25.17 -8.66
C GLU A 187 13.71 25.14 -9.91
N GLY A 188 12.84 26.13 -10.06
CA GLY A 188 11.86 26.12 -11.13
C GLY A 188 11.13 27.42 -11.36
N SER A 189 10.23 27.36 -12.32
CA SER A 189 9.29 28.42 -12.68
C SER A 189 7.87 27.88 -12.72
N TYR A 190 6.90 28.76 -12.51
CA TYR A 190 5.48 28.41 -12.64
C TYR A 190 4.76 29.35 -13.58
N SER A 191 3.67 28.86 -14.16
CA SER A 191 2.67 29.59 -14.94
C SER A 191 1.27 29.20 -14.44
N PRO A 192 0.17 29.75 -14.99
CA PRO A 192 -1.17 29.34 -14.58
C PRO A 192 -1.51 27.88 -14.93
N ARG A 193 -0.74 27.25 -15.83
CA ARG A 193 -1.02 25.89 -16.33
C ARG A 193 -0.09 24.83 -15.76
N ASP A 194 1.13 25.20 -15.42
CA ASP A 194 2.19 24.26 -15.07
C ASP A 194 3.20 24.85 -14.08
N ILE A 195 3.88 23.95 -13.39
CA ILE A 195 5.07 24.23 -12.59
C ILE A 195 6.18 23.35 -13.16
N PHE A 196 7.28 23.97 -13.58
CA PHE A 196 8.44 23.28 -14.12
C PHE A 196 9.66 23.49 -13.22
N PHE A 197 10.17 22.41 -12.65
CA PHE A 197 11.41 22.37 -11.90
C PHE A 197 12.55 21.89 -12.80
N ARG A 198 13.43 22.82 -13.15
CA ARG A 198 14.71 22.53 -13.82
C ARG A 198 15.65 21.71 -12.93
N THR A 199 15.51 21.85 -11.61
CA THR A 199 16.25 21.03 -10.66
C THR A 199 15.24 20.44 -9.69
N PHE A 200 15.06 19.12 -9.76
CA PHE A 200 14.44 18.34 -8.70
C PHE A 200 15.48 17.33 -8.21
N ARG A 201 15.83 17.40 -6.93
CA ARG A 201 16.75 16.44 -6.31
C ARG A 201 16.33 16.15 -4.88
N LEU A 202 16.26 14.87 -4.55
CA LEU A 202 16.08 14.34 -3.21
C LEU A 202 17.28 13.45 -2.90
N ALA A 203 18.04 13.74 -1.85
CA ALA A 203 19.30 13.03 -1.60
C ALA A 203 19.67 12.92 -0.12
N ASN A 204 20.57 12.00 0.19
CA ASN A 204 21.39 12.00 1.41
C ASN A 204 22.79 11.48 1.04
N GLU A 205 23.58 11.07 2.03
CA GLU A 205 24.95 10.58 1.80
C GLU A 205 25.03 9.33 0.91
N ARG A 206 23.98 8.49 0.90
CA ARG A 206 23.98 7.17 0.24
C ARG A 206 23.00 7.06 -0.92
N PHE A 207 21.98 7.90 -0.96
CA PHE A 207 20.91 7.87 -1.94
C PHE A 207 20.82 9.22 -2.65
N SER A 208 20.59 9.21 -3.95
CA SER A 208 20.10 10.39 -4.64
C SER A 208 19.11 10.02 -5.74
N LEU A 209 18.06 10.84 -5.85
CA LEU A 209 17.05 10.76 -6.89
C LEU A 209 16.86 12.15 -7.46
N GLY A 210 16.85 12.29 -8.77
CA GLY A 210 16.64 13.59 -9.40
C GLY A 210 16.22 13.54 -10.86
N GLY A 211 16.00 14.72 -11.41
CA GLY A 211 15.60 14.93 -12.81
C GLY A 211 14.96 16.31 -13.02
N PHE A 212 14.20 16.43 -14.12
CA PHE A 212 13.34 17.57 -14.40
C PHE A 212 11.89 17.19 -14.07
N LEU A 213 11.27 17.92 -13.14
CA LEU A 213 9.90 17.65 -12.71
C LEU A 213 8.95 18.69 -13.28
N MET A 214 7.92 18.27 -14.00
CA MET A 214 6.84 19.13 -14.46
C MET A 214 5.51 18.67 -13.86
N LEU A 215 4.80 19.62 -13.25
CA LEU A 215 3.47 19.43 -12.69
C LEU A 215 2.49 20.24 -13.52
N GLY A 216 1.74 19.58 -14.40
CA GLY A 216 0.66 20.20 -15.17
C GLY A 216 -0.68 20.14 -14.43
N SER A 217 -1.69 20.78 -15.01
CA SER A 217 -3.06 20.71 -14.49
C SER A 217 -3.65 19.29 -14.50
N ASN A 218 -3.21 18.45 -15.45
CA ASN A 218 -3.71 17.10 -15.70
C ASN A 218 -2.61 16.07 -15.96
N PHE A 219 -1.34 16.37 -15.66
CA PHE A 219 -0.25 15.42 -15.77
C PHE A 219 0.86 15.67 -14.74
N ILE A 220 1.67 14.64 -14.51
CA ILE A 220 2.94 14.72 -13.79
C ILE A 220 4.01 14.10 -14.68
N GLU A 221 5.12 14.81 -14.87
CA GLU A 221 6.23 14.34 -15.68
C GLU A 221 7.55 14.46 -14.93
N LEU A 222 8.34 13.38 -14.93
CA LEU A 222 9.72 13.34 -14.46
C LEU A 222 10.62 12.90 -15.62
N GLN A 223 11.30 13.85 -16.24
CA GLN A 223 12.27 13.59 -17.30
C GLN A 223 13.67 13.45 -16.73
N ALA A 224 14.53 12.71 -17.44
CA ALA A 224 15.91 12.44 -17.03
C ALA A 224 15.97 11.94 -15.57
N PHE A 225 15.00 11.08 -15.21
CA PHE A 225 15.00 10.39 -13.93
C PHE A 225 16.35 9.70 -13.77
N GLU A 226 16.97 9.92 -12.62
CA GLU A 226 18.20 9.27 -12.23
C GLU A 226 18.12 8.90 -10.76
N LEU A 227 18.43 7.64 -10.48
CA LEU A 227 18.57 7.12 -9.12
C LEU A 227 20.00 6.61 -8.96
N SER A 228 20.68 7.11 -7.94
CA SER A 228 21.99 6.65 -7.51
C SER A 228 21.95 6.08 -6.10
N LEU A 229 22.67 4.99 -5.88
CA LEU A 229 22.83 4.33 -4.59
C LEU A 229 24.31 4.06 -4.36
N GLU A 230 24.85 4.51 -3.22
CA GLU A 230 26.28 4.45 -2.88
C GLU A 230 27.16 5.09 -3.98
N GLY A 231 26.68 6.21 -4.55
CA GLY A 231 27.36 6.93 -5.63
C GLY A 231 27.28 6.27 -7.02
N ALA A 232 26.83 5.03 -7.13
CA ALA A 232 26.63 4.34 -8.41
C ALA A 232 25.22 4.61 -8.95
N ARG A 233 25.11 4.90 -10.24
CA ARG A 233 23.81 5.04 -10.91
C ARG A 233 23.14 3.67 -11.02
N ARG A 234 21.95 3.52 -10.44
CA ARG A 234 21.17 2.26 -10.39
C ARG A 234 19.82 2.34 -11.08
N GLY A 235 19.33 3.54 -11.40
CA GLY A 235 18.06 3.73 -12.10
C GLY A 235 18.12 4.91 -13.06
N ARG A 236 17.38 4.81 -14.17
CA ARG A 236 17.21 5.91 -15.13
C ARG A 236 15.94 5.79 -15.96
N GLY A 237 15.47 6.92 -16.49
CA GLY A 237 14.34 6.91 -17.39
C GLY A 237 13.58 8.21 -17.54
N THR A 238 12.33 8.09 -17.98
CA THR A 238 11.32 9.15 -18.05
C THR A 238 9.99 8.58 -17.58
N ILE A 239 9.22 9.40 -16.87
CA ILE A 239 7.88 9.06 -16.40
C ILE A 239 6.95 10.20 -16.79
N PHE A 240 5.97 9.95 -17.65
CA PHE A 240 4.83 10.82 -17.90
C PHE A 240 3.56 10.09 -17.48
N LEU A 241 2.86 10.65 -16.49
CA LEU A 241 1.61 10.15 -15.97
C LEU A 241 0.49 11.15 -16.26
N PRO A 242 -0.58 10.76 -16.96
CA PRO A 242 -1.72 11.63 -17.24
C PRO A 242 -2.64 11.76 -16.02
N VAL A 243 -2.11 12.28 -14.92
CA VAL A 243 -2.80 12.39 -13.63
C VAL A 243 -2.81 13.84 -13.15
N SER A 244 -3.98 14.34 -12.76
CA SER A 244 -4.11 15.67 -12.16
C SER A 244 -3.73 15.64 -10.68
N PHE A 245 -2.63 16.31 -10.33
CA PHE A 245 -2.19 16.43 -8.94
C PHE A 245 -3.28 17.03 -8.04
N GLU A 246 -4.01 18.04 -8.52
CA GLU A 246 -5.08 18.71 -7.76
C GLU A 246 -6.29 17.77 -7.52
N ARG A 247 -6.68 16.99 -8.52
CA ARG A 247 -7.73 15.97 -8.34
C ARG A 247 -7.27 14.86 -7.39
N TRP A 248 -6.02 14.42 -7.48
CA TRP A 248 -5.49 13.43 -6.55
C TRP A 248 -5.46 13.96 -5.11
N ARG A 249 -5.03 15.21 -4.91
CA ARG A 249 -4.97 15.86 -3.58
C ARG A 249 -6.34 15.95 -2.90
N THR A 250 -7.39 16.17 -3.69
CA THR A 250 -8.78 16.29 -3.21
C THR A 250 -9.50 14.95 -3.05
N THR A 251 -9.34 14.03 -4.00
CA THR A 251 -10.04 12.73 -4.01
C THR A 251 -9.28 11.61 -3.29
N ARG A 252 -7.96 11.75 -3.13
CA ARG A 252 -7.04 10.69 -2.69
C ARG A 252 -7.10 9.41 -3.55
N SER A 253 -7.57 9.51 -4.79
CA SER A 253 -7.68 8.39 -5.74
C SER A 253 -6.89 8.69 -7.01
N TRP A 254 -5.89 7.84 -7.30
CA TRP A 254 -5.13 7.91 -8.55
C TRP A 254 -6.00 7.69 -9.78
N LEU A 255 -6.91 6.73 -9.70
CA LEU A 255 -7.82 6.42 -10.80
C LEU A 255 -8.77 7.59 -11.07
N ALA A 256 -9.31 8.24 -10.02
CA ALA A 256 -10.14 9.43 -10.17
C ALA A 256 -9.37 10.61 -10.79
N ALA A 257 -8.09 10.77 -10.42
CA ALA A 257 -7.21 11.81 -10.93
C ALA A 257 -6.72 11.59 -12.36
N LEU A 258 -6.81 10.36 -12.87
CA LEU A 258 -6.39 9.98 -14.22
C LEU A 258 -7.23 10.66 -15.30
N ASP A 259 -6.54 11.19 -16.30
CA ASP A 259 -7.06 11.76 -17.54
C ASP A 259 -6.92 10.75 -18.69
N GLU A 260 -8.04 10.13 -19.09
CA GLU A 260 -8.05 9.06 -20.10
C GLU A 260 -7.79 9.54 -21.53
N GLU A 261 -7.79 10.87 -21.76
CA GLU A 261 -7.54 11.45 -23.09
C GLU A 261 -6.05 11.67 -23.35
N GLN A 262 -5.22 11.64 -22.31
CA GLN A 262 -3.78 11.77 -22.42
C GLN A 262 -3.08 10.41 -22.41
N LYS A 263 -1.88 10.39 -23.01
CA LYS A 263 -1.08 9.19 -23.17
C LYS A 263 -0.17 9.01 -21.98
N PHE A 264 0.04 7.76 -21.57
CA PHE A 264 1.18 7.37 -20.77
C PHE A 264 2.43 7.38 -21.65
N ASP A 265 3.56 7.78 -21.07
CA ASP A 265 4.89 7.63 -21.64
C ASP A 265 5.88 7.37 -20.51
N ILE A 266 6.17 6.09 -20.28
CA ILE A 266 7.05 5.62 -19.20
C ILE A 266 8.13 4.79 -19.86
N ASP A 267 9.38 5.09 -19.54
CA ASP A 267 10.55 4.25 -19.86
C ASP A 267 11.45 4.28 -18.63
N LEU A 268 11.56 3.15 -17.94
CA LEU A 268 12.36 2.99 -16.74
C LEU A 268 13.32 1.82 -16.91
N SER A 269 14.55 1.99 -16.41
CA SER A 269 15.53 0.92 -16.33
C SER A 269 16.27 0.98 -15.01
N PHE A 270 16.50 -0.19 -14.43
CA PHE A 270 17.28 -0.40 -13.22
C PHE A 270 18.40 -1.39 -13.49
N ASP A 271 19.57 -1.09 -12.93
CA ASP A 271 20.80 -1.85 -13.11
C ASP A 271 21.43 -2.13 -11.74
N GLN A 272 21.38 -3.39 -11.35
CA GLN A 272 21.89 -3.93 -10.10
C GLN A 272 21.48 -3.12 -8.86
N LEU A 273 20.19 -2.83 -8.73
CA LEU A 273 19.66 -2.13 -7.56
C LEU A 273 19.59 -3.07 -6.35
N ASP A 274 20.48 -2.88 -5.38
CA ASP A 274 20.48 -3.62 -4.11
C ASP A 274 19.38 -3.11 -3.17
N LEU A 275 18.40 -3.95 -2.88
CA LEU A 275 17.21 -3.61 -2.08
C LEU A 275 17.55 -3.36 -0.60
N ALA A 276 18.53 -4.06 -0.05
CA ALA A 276 18.96 -3.88 1.33
C ALA A 276 19.79 -2.59 1.50
N GLN A 277 20.60 -2.23 0.51
CA GLN A 277 21.26 -0.92 0.46
C GLN A 277 20.24 0.21 0.33
N LEU A 278 19.24 0.06 -0.55
CA LEU A 278 18.19 1.06 -0.72
C LEU A 278 17.40 1.28 0.58
N GLY A 279 16.98 0.20 1.25
CA GLY A 279 16.28 0.27 2.55
C GLY A 279 17.09 1.02 3.59
N ARG A 280 18.37 0.64 3.78
CA ARG A 280 19.27 1.32 4.71
C ARG A 280 19.50 2.79 4.36
N ALA A 281 19.62 3.12 3.07
CA ALA A 281 19.81 4.50 2.63
C ALA A 281 18.56 5.36 2.90
N LEU A 282 17.36 4.77 2.80
CA LEU A 282 16.10 5.47 3.09
C LEU A 282 15.68 5.39 4.56
N GLY A 283 16.39 4.63 5.41
CA GLY A 283 16.14 4.51 6.84
C GLY A 283 15.05 3.51 7.21
N GLU A 284 14.72 2.60 6.31
CA GLU A 284 13.78 1.50 6.56
C GLU A 284 14.51 0.28 7.14
N ASP A 285 13.84 -0.41 8.07
CA ASP A 285 14.41 -1.58 8.74
C ASP A 285 14.70 -2.72 7.75
N SER A 286 13.89 -2.85 6.70
CA SER A 286 14.15 -3.77 5.58
C SER A 286 13.17 -3.53 4.42
N PHE A 287 13.67 -3.59 3.17
CA PHE A 287 12.85 -3.90 1.98
C PHE A 287 12.99 -5.37 1.55
N GLY A 288 13.59 -6.19 2.42
CA GLY A 288 14.24 -7.43 2.04
C GLY A 288 15.65 -7.19 1.51
N SER A 289 16.34 -8.29 1.24
CA SER A 289 17.57 -8.37 0.48
C SER A 289 17.29 -8.71 -0.98
N GLY A 290 18.29 -8.48 -1.83
CA GLY A 290 18.30 -8.92 -3.21
C GLY A 290 18.78 -7.83 -4.15
N VAL A 291 19.01 -8.22 -5.39
CA VAL A 291 19.42 -7.34 -6.48
C VAL A 291 18.33 -7.35 -7.55
N LEU A 292 17.86 -6.16 -7.92
CA LEU A 292 16.88 -5.93 -8.96
C LEU A 292 17.54 -5.38 -10.22
N ASP A 293 17.31 -6.05 -11.33
CA ASP A 293 17.63 -5.61 -12.68
C ASP A 293 16.34 -5.58 -13.49
N GLY A 294 16.15 -4.60 -14.37
CA GLY A 294 15.01 -4.66 -15.27
C GLY A 294 14.63 -3.38 -15.97
N LYS A 295 13.59 -3.48 -16.79
CA LYS A 295 13.04 -2.40 -17.58
C LYS A 295 11.52 -2.45 -17.60
N LEU A 296 10.94 -1.28 -17.72
CA LEU A 296 9.51 -1.07 -17.93
C LEU A 296 9.33 0.03 -18.96
N ALA A 297 8.66 -0.28 -20.05
CA ALA A 297 8.17 0.69 -21.01
C ALA A 297 6.64 0.62 -21.05
N ALA A 298 5.96 1.77 -20.96
CA ALA A 298 4.52 1.87 -21.12
C ALA A 298 4.17 3.10 -21.96
N PHE A 299 3.38 2.91 -23.02
CA PHE A 299 3.05 3.95 -23.99
C PHE A 299 1.59 3.89 -24.42
N GLY A 300 1.00 5.07 -24.64
CA GLY A 300 -0.31 5.22 -25.28
C GLY A 300 -1.44 5.57 -24.32
N LEU A 301 -2.67 5.63 -24.85
CA LEU A 301 -3.86 5.92 -24.03
C LEU A 301 -4.20 4.71 -23.16
N LEU A 302 -4.87 4.92 -22.03
CA LEU A 302 -5.26 3.86 -21.10
C LEU A 302 -5.95 2.66 -21.80
N ARG A 303 -6.91 2.93 -22.70
CA ARG A 303 -7.67 1.90 -23.45
C ARG A 303 -6.85 1.13 -24.49
N THR A 304 -5.73 1.68 -24.95
CA THR A 304 -4.84 1.07 -25.95
C THR A 304 -3.43 0.98 -25.41
N LEU A 305 -3.29 0.86 -24.08
CA LEU A 305 -2.01 0.92 -23.41
C LEU A 305 -1.14 -0.23 -23.89
N GLN A 306 0.07 0.11 -24.31
CA GLN A 306 1.11 -0.85 -24.62
C GLN A 306 2.09 -0.87 -23.45
N VAL A 307 2.41 -2.05 -22.93
CA VAL A 307 3.40 -2.21 -21.87
C VAL A 307 4.35 -3.32 -22.27
N THR A 308 5.65 -3.12 -22.09
CA THR A 308 6.65 -4.18 -22.14
C THR A 308 7.52 -4.09 -20.92
N THR A 309 7.80 -5.22 -20.29
CA THR A 309 8.57 -5.22 -19.06
C THR A 309 9.36 -6.50 -18.91
N ASP A 310 10.57 -6.37 -18.36
CA ASP A 310 11.49 -7.46 -18.10
C ASP A 310 12.16 -7.19 -16.76
N TRP A 311 12.04 -8.10 -15.81
CA TRP A 311 12.59 -7.98 -14.47
C TRP A 311 13.35 -9.25 -14.12
N ARG A 312 14.48 -9.07 -13.44
CA ARG A 312 15.26 -10.13 -12.85
C ARG A 312 15.55 -9.74 -11.42
N LEU A 313 15.11 -10.58 -10.50
CA LEU A 313 15.44 -10.47 -9.09
C LEU A 313 16.37 -11.62 -8.71
N GLN A 314 17.41 -11.31 -7.95
CA GLN A 314 18.36 -12.30 -7.45
C GLN A 314 18.52 -12.14 -5.94
N ASN A 315 18.72 -13.25 -5.26
CA ASN A 315 19.00 -13.29 -3.83
C ASN A 315 17.91 -12.65 -2.95
N VAL A 316 16.64 -12.83 -3.34
CA VAL A 316 15.49 -12.18 -2.71
C VAL A 316 15.09 -12.90 -1.42
N GLY A 317 14.85 -12.12 -0.38
CA GLY A 317 14.25 -12.61 0.86
C GLY A 317 14.32 -11.58 1.97
N THR A 318 13.94 -11.94 3.20
CA THR A 318 14.28 -11.18 4.41
C THR A 318 15.80 -11.13 4.61
N GLU A 319 16.45 -12.26 4.33
CA GLU A 319 17.89 -12.45 4.20
C GLU A 319 18.21 -12.99 2.80
N ALA A 320 19.46 -12.80 2.36
CA ALA A 320 19.89 -13.19 1.02
C ALA A 320 19.81 -14.72 0.86
N ALA A 321 18.81 -15.19 0.12
CA ALA A 321 18.60 -16.60 -0.19
C ALA A 321 18.98 -16.89 -1.64
N PRO A 322 19.70 -17.98 -1.98
CA PRO A 322 20.16 -18.25 -3.33
C PRO A 322 19.00 -18.60 -4.28
N ASN A 323 18.34 -17.57 -4.80
CA ASN A 323 17.23 -17.67 -5.73
C ASN A 323 17.35 -16.65 -6.86
N ALA A 324 16.68 -16.95 -7.95
CA ALA A 324 16.56 -16.07 -9.10
C ALA A 324 15.13 -16.12 -9.62
N ILE A 325 14.53 -14.96 -9.85
CA ILE A 325 13.17 -14.81 -10.37
C ILE A 325 13.26 -13.90 -11.58
N ASP A 326 13.04 -14.47 -12.75
CA ASP A 326 12.90 -13.74 -14.01
C ASP A 326 11.41 -13.58 -14.32
N PHE A 327 10.98 -12.38 -14.71
CA PHE A 327 9.62 -12.07 -15.13
C PHE A 327 9.66 -11.22 -16.40
N SER A 328 8.84 -11.57 -17.38
CA SER A 328 8.64 -10.76 -18.59
C SER A 328 7.16 -10.62 -18.88
N GLY A 329 6.76 -9.48 -19.44
CA GLY A 329 5.37 -9.20 -19.76
C GLY A 329 5.20 -8.23 -20.92
N ARG A 330 4.16 -8.46 -21.71
CA ARG A 330 3.69 -7.59 -22.78
C ARG A 330 2.18 -7.39 -22.66
N LEU A 331 1.75 -6.14 -22.62
CA LEU A 331 0.35 -5.75 -22.77
C LEU A 331 0.20 -5.05 -24.11
N GLU A 332 -0.69 -5.55 -24.96
CA GLU A 332 -0.99 -4.90 -26.24
C GLU A 332 -2.43 -5.21 -26.65
N GLY A 333 -3.16 -4.19 -27.11
CA GLY A 333 -4.54 -4.38 -27.59
C GLY A 333 -5.49 -4.97 -26.54
N GLY A 334 -5.27 -4.66 -25.26
CA GLY A 334 -6.05 -5.24 -24.15
C GLY A 334 -5.72 -6.70 -23.85
N ARG A 335 -4.59 -7.22 -24.34
CA ARG A 335 -4.13 -8.58 -24.05
C ARG A 335 -2.82 -8.54 -23.28
N LEU A 336 -2.83 -9.02 -22.04
CA LEU A 336 -1.63 -9.26 -21.25
C LEU A 336 -1.10 -10.65 -21.57
N GLU A 337 0.16 -10.73 -21.96
CA GLU A 337 0.95 -11.96 -22.04
C GLU A 337 2.12 -11.80 -21.08
N ALA A 338 2.29 -12.73 -20.15
CA ALA A 338 3.35 -12.68 -19.15
C ALA A 338 3.94 -14.07 -18.92
N SER A 339 5.23 -14.10 -18.62
CA SER A 339 5.94 -15.31 -18.23
C SER A 339 6.83 -15.04 -17.03
N ALA A 340 6.97 -16.03 -16.15
CA ALA A 340 7.85 -15.97 -15.00
C ALA A 340 8.61 -17.29 -14.86
N SER A 341 9.83 -17.23 -14.37
CA SER A 341 10.66 -18.39 -14.04
C SER A 341 11.36 -18.12 -12.72
N ALA A 342 11.18 -19.01 -11.75
CA ALA A 342 11.73 -18.88 -10.41
C ALA A 342 12.56 -20.11 -10.06
N LYS A 343 13.84 -19.91 -9.73
CA LYS A 343 14.77 -20.96 -9.30
C LYS A 343 15.15 -20.75 -7.84
N PHE A 344 15.04 -21.80 -7.02
CA PHE A 344 15.34 -21.78 -5.59
C PHE A 344 16.40 -22.82 -5.24
N GLY A 345 17.64 -22.39 -4.99
CA GLY A 345 18.76 -23.26 -4.68
C GLY A 345 18.96 -24.37 -5.72
N ILE A 346 18.84 -25.62 -5.28
CA ILE A 346 19.00 -26.83 -6.10
C ILE A 346 17.73 -27.26 -6.85
N SER A 347 16.59 -26.59 -6.63
CA SER A 347 15.33 -26.91 -7.30
C SER A 347 15.41 -26.66 -8.81
N GLU A 348 14.59 -27.39 -9.55
CA GLU A 348 14.34 -27.07 -10.96
C GLU A 348 13.49 -25.78 -11.06
N PRO A 349 13.65 -24.98 -12.13
CA PRO A 349 12.90 -23.74 -12.27
C PRO A 349 11.40 -23.97 -12.31
N VAL A 350 10.67 -23.30 -11.42
CA VAL A 350 9.21 -23.21 -11.47
C VAL A 350 8.86 -22.13 -12.47
N SER A 351 8.07 -22.46 -13.48
CA SER A 351 7.68 -21.52 -14.54
C SER A 351 6.19 -21.25 -14.50
N ALA A 352 5.80 -20.02 -14.84
CA ALA A 352 4.42 -19.63 -15.01
C ALA A 352 4.25 -18.89 -16.33
N GLN A 353 3.12 -19.12 -17.00
CA GLN A 353 2.74 -18.40 -18.22
C GLN A 353 1.30 -17.94 -18.09
N VAL A 354 1.01 -16.73 -18.53
CA VAL A 354 -0.30 -16.12 -18.38
C VAL A 354 -0.65 -15.36 -19.63
N TRP A 355 -1.89 -15.55 -20.08
CA TRP A 355 -2.57 -14.74 -21.08
C TRP A 355 -3.92 -14.30 -20.52
N LEU A 356 -4.07 -12.99 -20.25
CA LEU A 356 -5.31 -12.40 -19.75
C LEU A 356 -5.88 -11.37 -20.73
N PRO A 357 -7.20 -11.43 -21.02
CA PRO A 357 -7.88 -10.36 -21.74
C PRO A 357 -8.32 -9.26 -20.75
N LEU A 358 -7.72 -8.08 -20.86
CA LEU A 358 -7.91 -6.93 -19.98
C LEU A 358 -8.82 -5.87 -20.61
N ARG A 359 -9.67 -5.26 -19.78
CA ARG A 359 -10.44 -4.04 -20.09
C ARG A 359 -9.93 -2.89 -19.24
N LEU A 360 -9.20 -1.98 -19.86
CA LEU A 360 -8.49 -0.91 -19.17
C LEU A 360 -9.29 0.39 -19.07
N GLU A 361 -10.57 0.41 -19.45
CA GLU A 361 -11.38 1.63 -19.29
C GLU A 361 -11.54 1.99 -17.81
N LYS A 362 -11.44 3.28 -17.46
CA LYS A 362 -11.54 3.74 -16.06
C LYS A 362 -12.80 3.24 -15.37
N LYS A 363 -13.95 3.26 -16.05
CA LYS A 363 -15.22 2.75 -15.52
C LYS A 363 -15.17 1.26 -15.16
N GLN A 364 -14.43 0.44 -15.91
CA GLN A 364 -14.26 -0.99 -15.62
C GLN A 364 -13.26 -1.22 -14.49
N LEU A 365 -12.19 -0.43 -14.45
CA LEU A 365 -11.22 -0.46 -13.35
C LEU A 365 -11.88 -0.05 -12.02
N GLU A 366 -12.77 0.95 -12.03
CA GLU A 366 -13.53 1.41 -10.86
C GLU A 366 -14.53 0.35 -10.37
N SER A 367 -15.12 -0.44 -11.28
CA SER A 367 -16.09 -1.49 -10.92
C SER A 367 -15.44 -2.84 -10.59
N GLY A 368 -14.12 -2.97 -10.75
CA GLY A 368 -13.39 -4.24 -10.63
C GLY A 368 -13.57 -5.20 -11.83
N GLY A 369 -14.23 -4.75 -12.91
CA GLY A 369 -14.49 -5.52 -14.14
C GLY A 369 -13.35 -5.52 -15.16
N TRP A 370 -12.11 -5.65 -14.69
CA TRP A 370 -10.90 -5.48 -15.51
C TRP A 370 -10.58 -6.68 -16.42
N LEU A 371 -11.25 -7.82 -16.27
CA LEU A 371 -11.18 -8.96 -17.20
C LEU A 371 -12.33 -8.93 -18.20
N ASP A 372 -12.06 -9.25 -19.46
CA ASP A 372 -13.11 -9.46 -20.45
C ASP A 372 -13.74 -10.86 -20.28
N PRO A 373 -15.02 -10.97 -19.85
CA PRO A 373 -15.67 -12.26 -19.66
C PRO A 373 -16.00 -12.98 -20.99
N ALA A 374 -16.00 -12.28 -22.11
CA ALA A 374 -16.30 -12.86 -23.42
C ALA A 374 -15.06 -13.50 -24.07
N ALA A 375 -13.86 -13.04 -23.71
CA ALA A 375 -12.60 -13.50 -24.28
C ALA A 375 -11.99 -14.67 -23.47
N PRO A 376 -11.30 -15.61 -24.15
CA PRO A 376 -10.60 -16.67 -23.46
C PRO A 376 -9.36 -16.13 -22.73
N LEU A 377 -9.06 -16.74 -21.59
CA LEU A 377 -7.85 -16.60 -20.82
C LEU A 377 -7.09 -17.93 -20.79
N PHE A 378 -5.79 -17.84 -20.56
CA PHE A 378 -4.94 -18.97 -20.25
C PHE A 378 -4.02 -18.61 -19.10
N ALA A 379 -3.78 -19.55 -18.19
CA ALA A 379 -2.69 -19.47 -17.23
C ALA A 379 -2.13 -20.89 -17.03
N SER A 380 -0.84 -21.01 -16.81
CA SER A 380 -0.23 -22.27 -16.42
C SER A 380 0.90 -22.03 -15.43
N VAL A 381 1.09 -23.01 -14.56
CA VAL A 381 2.22 -23.11 -13.66
C VAL A 381 2.79 -24.50 -13.83
N ALA A 382 4.07 -24.58 -14.15
CA ALA A 382 4.84 -25.82 -14.22
C ALA A 382 5.89 -25.82 -13.13
N CYS A 383 5.83 -26.84 -12.28
CA CYS A 383 6.72 -27.06 -11.16
C CYS A 383 7.36 -28.44 -11.33
N PRO A 384 8.49 -28.56 -12.05
CA PRO A 384 9.10 -29.86 -12.31
C PRO A 384 9.60 -30.54 -11.02
N ALA A 385 10.34 -29.80 -10.19
CA ALA A 385 10.86 -30.26 -8.91
C ALA A 385 11.23 -29.08 -7.99
N LEU A 386 10.35 -28.75 -7.05
CA LEU A 386 10.56 -27.73 -6.02
C LEU A 386 10.81 -28.37 -4.66
N PHE A 387 12.02 -28.19 -4.14
CA PHE A 387 12.37 -28.58 -2.77
C PHE A 387 11.94 -27.49 -1.80
N LEU A 388 11.00 -27.77 -0.91
CA LEU A 388 10.43 -26.79 0.02
C LEU A 388 11.49 -26.16 0.94
N GLU A 389 12.52 -26.92 1.29
CA GLU A 389 13.66 -26.45 2.08
C GLU A 389 14.57 -25.43 1.38
N THR A 390 14.37 -25.14 0.09
CA THR A 390 15.16 -24.12 -0.64
C THR A 390 14.46 -22.76 -0.71
N LEU A 391 13.18 -22.68 -0.36
CA LEU A 391 12.41 -21.43 -0.36
C LEU A 391 12.93 -20.44 0.70
N PRO A 392 12.78 -19.12 0.52
CA PRO A 392 13.04 -18.15 1.60
C PRO A 392 12.19 -18.44 2.84
N ASN A 393 12.71 -18.21 4.05
CA ASN A 393 12.08 -18.61 5.32
C ASN A 393 10.67 -18.06 5.50
N GLU A 394 10.45 -16.81 5.11
CA GLU A 394 9.14 -16.14 5.12
C GLU A 394 8.10 -16.79 4.20
N TRP A 395 8.54 -17.53 3.17
CA TRP A 395 7.65 -18.29 2.27
C TRP A 395 7.43 -19.70 2.77
N ARG A 396 8.12 -20.09 3.85
CA ARG A 396 8.04 -21.44 4.36
C ARG A 396 6.74 -21.77 5.08
N ALA A 397 5.96 -20.80 5.57
CA ALA A 397 4.69 -21.05 6.27
C ALA A 397 4.74 -22.20 7.33
N GLY A 398 5.90 -22.56 7.90
CA GLY A 398 6.07 -23.72 8.80
C GLY A 398 6.52 -25.04 8.14
N HIS A 399 6.78 -25.09 6.83
CA HIS A 399 7.35 -26.26 6.17
C HIS A 399 8.87 -26.38 6.38
N GLY A 400 9.33 -27.62 6.61
CA GLY A 400 10.74 -27.91 6.89
C GLY A 400 11.50 -28.59 5.76
N ARG A 401 10.84 -29.49 5.02
CA ARG A 401 11.40 -30.29 3.93
C ARG A 401 10.27 -30.80 3.04
N GLY A 402 10.59 -31.19 1.81
CA GLY A 402 9.69 -31.92 0.94
C GLY A 402 9.86 -31.55 -0.52
N LEU A 403 9.37 -32.39 -1.41
CA LEU A 403 9.39 -32.14 -2.86
C LEU A 403 7.96 -31.91 -3.35
N VAL A 404 7.78 -30.84 -4.13
CA VAL A 404 6.56 -30.55 -4.86
C VAL A 404 6.85 -30.63 -6.35
N THR A 405 6.05 -31.40 -7.07
CA THR A 405 6.06 -31.48 -8.53
C THR A 405 4.64 -31.28 -9.06
N GLY A 406 4.50 -30.87 -10.31
CA GLY A 406 3.21 -30.81 -10.97
C GLY A 406 3.08 -29.69 -11.98
N ASN A 407 2.03 -29.79 -12.79
CA ASN A 407 1.66 -28.80 -13.78
C ASN A 407 0.17 -28.52 -13.64
N ILE A 408 -0.20 -27.26 -13.48
CA ILE A 408 -1.60 -26.81 -13.40
C ILE A 408 -1.83 -25.77 -14.48
N SER A 409 -2.98 -25.84 -15.15
CA SER A 409 -3.39 -24.93 -16.19
C SER A 409 -4.85 -24.52 -16.01
N TRP A 410 -5.13 -23.26 -16.35
CA TRP A 410 -6.46 -22.67 -16.42
C TRP A 410 -6.68 -22.23 -17.86
N ASN A 411 -7.80 -22.62 -18.46
CA ASN A 411 -8.12 -22.30 -19.84
C ASN A 411 -9.63 -22.10 -20.00
N GLY A 412 -10.05 -21.09 -20.75
CA GLY A 412 -11.47 -20.83 -21.02
C GLY A 412 -11.84 -19.40 -20.68
N LYS A 413 -13.08 -19.17 -20.23
CA LYS A 413 -13.60 -17.81 -20.01
C LYS A 413 -13.79 -17.53 -18.52
N TYR A 414 -13.51 -16.30 -18.11
CA TYR A 414 -13.93 -15.81 -16.79
C TYR A 414 -15.46 -15.67 -16.76
N PRO A 415 -16.17 -16.04 -15.66
CA PRO A 415 -15.68 -16.44 -14.33
C PRO A 415 -15.33 -17.92 -14.14
N ALA A 416 -15.53 -18.80 -15.12
CA ALA A 416 -15.39 -20.25 -14.93
C ALA A 416 -14.42 -20.87 -15.95
N PRO A 417 -13.11 -20.58 -15.86
CA PRO A 417 -12.13 -21.27 -16.69
C PRO A 417 -12.06 -22.76 -16.27
N ALA A 418 -11.88 -23.64 -17.24
CA ALA A 418 -11.56 -25.04 -16.97
C ALA A 418 -10.15 -25.13 -16.39
N VAL A 419 -10.01 -25.88 -15.30
CA VAL A 419 -8.73 -26.14 -14.65
C VAL A 419 -8.32 -27.59 -14.94
N SER A 420 -7.08 -27.79 -15.35
CA SER A 420 -6.54 -29.13 -15.57
C SER A 420 -5.09 -29.22 -15.14
N GLY A 421 -4.71 -30.36 -14.59
CA GLY A 421 -3.34 -30.55 -14.14
C GLY A 421 -3.16 -31.77 -13.27
N GLU A 422 -1.93 -31.99 -12.88
CA GLU A 422 -1.56 -33.01 -11.90
C GLU A 422 -0.35 -32.55 -11.10
N GLY A 423 -0.13 -33.15 -9.95
CA GLY A 423 1.07 -32.89 -9.16
C GLY A 423 1.22 -33.83 -7.98
N ASP A 424 2.42 -33.86 -7.44
CA ASP A 424 2.79 -34.67 -6.30
C ASP A 424 3.42 -33.80 -5.21
N ILE A 425 3.08 -34.11 -3.98
CA ILE A 425 3.83 -33.71 -2.79
C ILE A 425 4.47 -34.98 -2.24
N LEU A 426 5.77 -34.93 -1.98
CA LEU A 426 6.54 -36.07 -1.49
C LEU A 426 7.36 -35.68 -0.26
N ASP A 427 7.16 -36.45 0.81
CA ASP A 427 7.87 -36.32 2.10
C ASP A 427 7.82 -34.91 2.70
N ALA A 428 6.72 -34.18 2.50
CA ALA A 428 6.57 -32.85 3.06
C ALA A 428 6.41 -32.92 4.58
N ALA A 429 7.05 -31.97 5.28
CA ALA A 429 6.92 -31.79 6.72
C ALA A 429 6.44 -30.37 7.03
N PHE A 430 5.39 -30.26 7.83
CA PHE A 430 4.74 -29.04 8.28
C PHE A 430 4.75 -29.00 9.81
N ARG A 431 5.45 -28.01 10.37
CA ARG A 431 5.65 -27.77 11.80
C ARG A 431 5.10 -26.40 12.17
N PRO A 432 3.77 -26.26 12.22
CA PRO A 432 3.15 -25.02 12.63
C PRO A 432 3.43 -24.75 14.12
N PRO A 433 3.38 -23.49 14.58
CA PRO A 433 3.46 -23.19 16.00
C PRO A 433 2.28 -23.81 16.76
N PRO A 434 2.44 -24.15 18.05
CA PRO A 434 1.34 -24.67 18.88
C PRO A 434 0.11 -23.74 18.84
N PRO A 435 -1.13 -24.29 18.88
CA PRO A 435 -1.51 -25.65 19.23
C PRO A 435 -1.68 -26.61 18.02
N TRP A 436 -1.21 -26.24 16.83
CA TRP A 436 -1.42 -27.03 15.62
C TRP A 436 -0.51 -28.28 15.60
N PRO A 437 -1.01 -29.45 15.17
CA PRO A 437 -0.22 -30.68 15.15
C PRO A 437 0.84 -30.67 14.06
N GLU A 438 1.95 -31.38 14.30
CA GLU A 438 2.98 -31.58 13.28
C GLU A 438 2.50 -32.59 12.24
N VAL A 439 2.66 -32.26 10.96
CA VAL A 439 2.44 -33.21 9.85
C VAL A 439 3.79 -33.56 9.24
N THR A 440 4.15 -34.84 9.19
CA THR A 440 5.39 -35.31 8.57
C THR A 440 5.15 -36.39 7.54
N ALA A 441 6.14 -36.62 6.67
CA ALA A 441 6.08 -37.63 5.62
C ALA A 441 4.82 -37.51 4.74
N LEU A 442 4.33 -36.27 4.57
CA LEU A 442 3.14 -36.00 3.78
C LEU A 442 3.41 -36.36 2.32
N ARG A 443 2.56 -37.23 1.79
CA ARG A 443 2.52 -37.62 0.39
C ARG A 443 1.13 -37.37 -0.15
N ALA A 444 1.03 -36.63 -1.23
CA ALA A 444 -0.25 -36.35 -1.85
C ALA A 444 -0.11 -36.34 -3.36
N HIS A 445 -0.99 -37.05 -4.07
CA HIS A 445 -1.11 -36.92 -5.53
C HIS A 445 -2.40 -36.17 -5.84
N PHE A 446 -2.31 -35.12 -6.65
CA PHE A 446 -3.43 -34.28 -7.05
C PHE A 446 -3.66 -34.46 -8.54
N GLN A 447 -4.91 -34.67 -8.94
CA GLN A 447 -5.31 -34.64 -10.34
C GLN A 447 -6.50 -33.69 -10.49
N VAL A 448 -6.32 -32.63 -11.27
CA VAL A 448 -7.32 -31.60 -11.52
C VAL A 448 -7.95 -31.82 -12.89
N ALA A 449 -9.28 -31.88 -12.93
CA ALA A 449 -10.05 -31.90 -14.16
C ALA A 449 -11.29 -31.02 -14.01
N GLU A 450 -11.44 -30.08 -14.94
CA GLU A 450 -12.51 -29.08 -15.01
C GLU A 450 -12.55 -28.19 -13.75
N ASN A 451 -13.41 -28.51 -12.78
CA ASN A 451 -13.64 -27.72 -11.56
C ASN A 451 -13.43 -28.54 -10.28
N ALA A 452 -12.84 -29.73 -10.39
CA ALA A 452 -12.53 -30.58 -9.25
C ALA A 452 -11.10 -31.13 -9.35
N ALA A 453 -10.38 -31.05 -8.24
CA ALA A 453 -9.16 -31.81 -8.01
C ALA A 453 -9.49 -33.03 -7.16
N VAL A 454 -9.04 -34.21 -7.58
CA VAL A 454 -9.02 -35.42 -6.77
C VAL A 454 -7.65 -35.51 -6.11
N ILE A 455 -7.62 -35.90 -4.84
CA ILE A 455 -6.41 -36.14 -4.07
C ILE A 455 -6.38 -37.63 -3.70
N ASP A 456 -5.55 -38.43 -4.33
CA ASP A 456 -5.43 -39.87 -4.03
C ASP A 456 -4.06 -40.40 -4.48
N PRO A 457 -3.20 -40.87 -3.56
CA PRO A 457 -3.38 -40.93 -2.10
C PRO A 457 -3.14 -39.58 -1.41
N LEU A 458 -3.64 -39.40 -0.18
CA LEU A 458 -3.23 -38.37 0.79
C LEU A 458 -2.77 -39.08 2.07
N GLN A 459 -1.46 -39.19 2.25
CA GLN A 459 -0.83 -39.98 3.32
C GLN A 459 0.15 -39.13 4.12
N GLY A 460 0.39 -39.46 5.38
CA GLY A 460 1.41 -38.79 6.20
C GLY A 460 1.32 -39.23 7.64
N ASN A 461 2.01 -38.52 8.54
CA ASN A 461 1.89 -38.71 9.97
C ASN A 461 1.48 -37.41 10.64
N VAL A 462 0.44 -37.44 11.47
CA VAL A 462 0.04 -36.33 12.34
C VAL A 462 0.48 -36.66 13.75
N ASP A 463 1.41 -35.89 14.33
CA ASP A 463 2.03 -36.17 15.63
C ASP A 463 2.51 -37.63 15.78
N SER A 464 3.19 -38.14 14.74
CA SER A 464 3.67 -39.53 14.61
C SER A 464 2.59 -40.61 14.40
N ILE A 465 1.33 -40.22 14.22
CA ILE A 465 0.23 -41.14 13.93
C ILE A 465 0.02 -41.22 12.41
N PRO A 466 0.11 -42.40 11.78
CA PRO A 466 -0.06 -42.54 10.34
C PRO A 466 -1.50 -42.19 9.92
N LEU A 467 -1.62 -41.50 8.80
CA LEU A 467 -2.84 -41.01 8.20
C LEU A 467 -2.90 -41.51 6.75
N ASP A 468 -4.04 -42.05 6.34
CA ASP A 468 -4.32 -42.46 4.96
C ASP A 468 -5.73 -41.98 4.58
N LEU A 469 -5.77 -41.04 3.65
CA LEU A 469 -6.95 -40.30 3.23
C LEU A 469 -7.01 -40.21 1.71
N ARG A 470 -8.19 -39.82 1.24
CA ARG A 470 -8.46 -39.32 -0.11
C ARG A 470 -9.19 -38.01 -0.02
N GLY A 471 -9.08 -37.18 -1.04
CA GLY A 471 -9.71 -35.87 -1.07
C GLY A 471 -10.37 -35.57 -2.40
N ARG A 472 -11.33 -34.66 -2.38
CA ARG A 472 -11.85 -33.98 -3.56
C ARG A 472 -11.97 -32.50 -3.24
N LEU A 473 -11.21 -31.67 -3.92
CA LEU A 473 -11.28 -30.22 -3.85
C LEU A 473 -12.08 -29.70 -5.04
N SER A 474 -13.22 -29.07 -4.83
CA SER A 474 -13.91 -28.27 -5.84
C SER A 474 -13.60 -26.79 -5.64
N THR A 475 -13.37 -26.06 -6.72
CA THR A 475 -13.06 -24.62 -6.66
C THR A 475 -14.03 -23.82 -7.52
N SER A 476 -14.42 -22.66 -7.04
CA SER A 476 -15.15 -21.61 -7.75
C SER A 476 -14.54 -20.25 -7.40
N LEU A 477 -14.83 -19.19 -8.16
CA LEU A 477 -14.34 -17.85 -7.82
C LEU A 477 -14.83 -17.34 -6.46
N ALA A 478 -16.01 -17.78 -6.02
CA ALA A 478 -16.59 -17.35 -4.75
C ALA A 478 -16.09 -18.20 -3.56
N GLY A 479 -15.43 -19.33 -3.80
CA GLY A 479 -15.01 -20.23 -2.74
C GLY A 479 -14.59 -21.63 -3.18
N PHE A 480 -14.14 -22.42 -2.23
CA PHE A 480 -13.71 -23.80 -2.40
C PHE A 480 -14.53 -24.76 -1.54
N GLY A 481 -14.54 -26.04 -1.91
CA GLY A 481 -15.04 -27.15 -1.12
C GLY A 481 -14.02 -28.28 -1.11
N LEU A 482 -13.47 -28.66 0.04
CA LEU A 482 -12.61 -29.83 0.21
C LEU A 482 -13.38 -30.93 0.93
N THR A 483 -13.65 -32.02 0.24
CA THR A 483 -14.14 -33.26 0.82
C THR A 483 -12.97 -34.19 1.11
N ILE A 484 -12.92 -34.82 2.28
CA ILE A 484 -11.92 -35.80 2.69
C ILE A 484 -12.60 -37.11 3.06
N PHE A 485 -12.06 -38.23 2.61
CA PHE A 485 -12.51 -39.58 2.90
C PHE A 485 -11.35 -40.37 3.53
N PRO A 486 -11.58 -41.21 4.55
CA PRO A 486 -10.58 -42.18 4.99
C PRO A 486 -10.26 -43.15 3.85
N GLY A 487 -8.98 -43.49 3.70
CA GLY A 487 -8.51 -44.55 2.82
C GLY A 487 -8.71 -45.92 3.47
N LYS A 488 -7.62 -46.60 3.82
CA LYS A 488 -7.65 -47.86 4.59
C LYS A 488 -7.66 -47.66 6.11
N SER A 489 -7.38 -46.44 6.58
CA SER A 489 -7.31 -46.11 8.00
C SER A 489 -8.68 -45.76 8.57
N GLU A 490 -8.98 -46.29 9.75
CA GLU A 490 -10.15 -45.88 10.54
C GLU A 490 -9.77 -44.65 11.38
N ILE A 491 -10.57 -43.58 11.32
CA ILE A 491 -10.32 -42.36 12.12
C ILE A 491 -11.40 -42.28 13.21
N GLU A 492 -10.99 -42.43 14.47
CA GLU A 492 -11.84 -42.29 15.64
C GLU A 492 -11.98 -40.82 16.07
N LEU A 493 -13.19 -40.45 16.48
CA LEU A 493 -13.45 -39.19 17.16
C LEU A 493 -13.15 -39.33 18.66
N LEU A 494 -12.17 -38.59 19.20
CA LEU A 494 -11.79 -38.69 20.62
C LEU A 494 -12.66 -37.84 21.54
N SER A 495 -13.10 -36.67 21.08
CA SER A 495 -13.94 -35.77 21.85
C SER A 495 -14.76 -34.87 20.94
N GLN A 496 -16.01 -34.62 21.31
CA GLN A 496 -16.81 -33.51 20.79
C GLN A 496 -16.69 -32.34 21.78
N PRO A 497 -16.48 -31.09 21.32
CA PRO A 497 -16.51 -29.95 22.21
C PRO A 497 -17.89 -29.81 22.89
N PRO A 498 -17.96 -29.31 24.14
CA PRO A 498 -19.22 -29.15 24.85
C PRO A 498 -20.16 -28.19 24.11
N ALA A 499 -21.47 -28.47 24.17
CA ALA A 499 -22.49 -27.62 23.56
C ALA A 499 -22.38 -26.17 24.08
N GLY A 500 -22.20 -25.21 23.16
CA GLY A 500 -22.15 -23.77 23.49
C GLY A 500 -20.76 -23.12 23.51
N ALA A 501 -19.67 -23.85 23.23
CA ALA A 501 -18.31 -23.30 23.29
C ALA A 501 -17.86 -22.49 22.05
N GLY A 502 -18.75 -22.06 21.15
CA GLY A 502 -18.36 -21.40 19.89
C GLY A 502 -17.66 -22.34 18.88
N PHE A 503 -17.71 -23.65 19.14
CA PHE A 503 -17.18 -24.72 18.30
C PHE A 503 -18.30 -25.66 17.92
N PHE A 504 -18.41 -25.98 16.63
CA PHE A 504 -19.63 -26.53 16.09
C PHE A 504 -19.36 -27.82 15.26
N GLY A 505 -19.45 -28.96 15.96
CA GLY A 505 -19.85 -30.31 15.49
C GLY A 505 -18.98 -31.12 14.51
N VAL A 506 -18.75 -32.42 14.80
CA VAL A 506 -18.31 -33.47 13.85
C VAL A 506 -19.30 -34.63 13.88
N ARG A 507 -19.64 -35.15 12.69
CA ARG A 507 -20.41 -36.38 12.53
C ARG A 507 -19.59 -37.46 11.83
N VAL A 508 -19.74 -38.65 12.39
CA VAL A 508 -19.28 -39.94 11.92
C VAL A 508 -20.41 -40.62 11.15
N LEU A 509 -20.11 -41.26 10.03
CA LEU A 509 -21.04 -42.15 9.34
C LEU A 509 -20.45 -43.57 9.28
N GLY A 510 -21.06 -44.55 9.93
CA GLY A 510 -20.70 -45.96 9.75
C GLY A 510 -21.36 -46.89 10.76
N GLU A 511 -21.86 -48.04 10.29
CA GLU A 511 -22.09 -49.22 11.12
C GLU A 511 -20.73 -49.75 11.57
N GLY A 512 -20.28 -49.32 12.74
CA GLY A 512 -18.98 -49.68 13.27
C GLY A 512 -18.61 -48.77 14.42
N ARG A 513 -18.75 -49.29 15.64
CA ARG A 513 -18.14 -48.71 16.82
C ARG A 513 -16.96 -49.59 17.19
N ARG A 514 -15.78 -49.00 17.34
CA ARG A 514 -14.67 -49.65 18.03
C ARG A 514 -14.65 -49.11 19.45
N GLU A 515 -14.83 -49.98 20.44
CA GLU A 515 -14.90 -49.61 21.87
C GLU A 515 -15.92 -48.49 22.19
N GLY A 516 -17.05 -48.46 21.47
CA GLY A 516 -18.11 -47.48 21.69
C GLY A 516 -17.90 -46.11 21.02
N ARG A 517 -16.79 -45.92 20.29
CA ARG A 517 -16.46 -44.65 19.62
C ARG A 517 -16.83 -44.66 18.13
N PRO A 518 -17.21 -43.50 17.58
CA PRO A 518 -17.69 -43.39 16.20
C PRO A 518 -16.49 -43.18 15.22
N LEU A 519 -16.51 -43.83 14.03
CA LEU A 519 -15.52 -43.75 12.93
C LEU A 519 -15.85 -42.71 11.83
N LEU A 520 -14.92 -41.83 11.44
CA LEU A 520 -15.12 -40.82 10.39
C LEU A 520 -15.25 -41.47 9.00
N ARG A 521 -16.12 -40.95 8.13
CA ARG A 521 -16.31 -41.44 6.73
C ARG A 521 -16.19 -40.35 5.67
N GLU A 522 -16.62 -39.14 5.99
CA GLU A 522 -16.52 -37.97 5.11
C GLU A 522 -16.39 -36.71 5.95
N ALA A 523 -15.50 -35.81 5.56
CA ALA A 523 -15.40 -34.46 6.10
C ALA A 523 -15.43 -33.45 4.95
N LEU A 524 -16.35 -32.46 5.00
CA LEU A 524 -16.47 -31.42 3.98
C LEU A 524 -16.17 -30.04 4.58
N VAL A 525 -15.08 -29.45 4.10
CA VAL A 525 -14.68 -28.07 4.36
C VAL A 525 -15.14 -27.21 3.20
N ARG A 526 -15.80 -26.09 3.45
CA ARG A 526 -16.06 -25.05 2.45
C ARG A 526 -15.43 -23.75 2.90
N GLY A 527 -15.05 -22.88 1.99
CA GLY A 527 -14.58 -21.55 2.36
C GLY A 527 -14.65 -20.58 1.20
N THR A 528 -14.66 -19.29 1.49
CA THR A 528 -14.54 -18.23 0.50
C THR A 528 -13.07 -17.88 0.27
N LEU A 529 -12.69 -17.59 -0.97
CA LEU A 529 -11.32 -17.14 -1.27
C LEU A 529 -11.08 -15.72 -0.73
N TRP A 530 -12.11 -14.87 -0.62
CA TRP A 530 -12.06 -13.55 0.02
C TRP A 530 -13.46 -12.96 0.31
N PRO A 531 -13.65 -12.21 1.42
CA PRO A 531 -12.86 -12.28 2.67
C PRO A 531 -13.00 -13.69 3.27
N ALA A 532 -11.94 -14.19 3.92
CA ALA A 532 -11.83 -15.59 4.35
C ALA A 532 -12.89 -15.94 5.41
N ALA A 533 -13.98 -16.54 4.97
CA ALA A 533 -14.97 -17.19 5.81
C ALA A 533 -14.94 -18.68 5.46
N ILE A 534 -14.48 -19.50 6.41
CA ILE A 534 -14.46 -20.96 6.26
C ILE A 534 -15.71 -21.49 6.95
N SER A 535 -16.49 -22.28 6.22
CA SER A 535 -17.64 -23.03 6.74
C SER A 535 -17.38 -24.52 6.60
N LEU A 536 -17.21 -25.21 7.73
CA LEU A 536 -17.25 -26.66 7.73
C LEU A 536 -18.74 -27.06 7.67
N THR A 537 -19.15 -27.88 6.71
CA THR A 537 -20.55 -28.38 6.63
C THR A 537 -20.51 -29.89 6.69
N ILE A 538 -21.23 -30.47 7.65
CA ILE A 538 -21.21 -31.92 7.91
C ILE A 538 -22.65 -32.44 7.89
N THR A 539 -22.90 -33.56 7.21
CA THR A 539 -24.25 -34.03 6.90
C THR A 539 -24.66 -35.26 7.74
N GLU A 540 -25.89 -35.28 8.25
CA GLU A 540 -26.47 -36.34 9.08
C GLU A 540 -27.52 -37.17 8.32
N GLN A 541 -27.37 -38.50 8.33
CA GLN A 541 -28.43 -39.48 8.08
C GLN A 541 -28.87 -40.12 9.40
N ALA A 542 -30.12 -39.92 9.81
CA ALA A 542 -30.66 -40.57 11.00
C ALA A 542 -30.87 -42.07 10.70
N GLY A 543 -30.17 -42.95 11.43
CA GLY A 543 -30.46 -44.39 11.50
C GLY A 543 -30.37 -45.22 10.20
N PRO A 544 -30.38 -46.57 10.32
CA PRO A 544 -30.41 -47.48 9.17
C PRO A 544 -31.74 -47.47 8.39
N ASP A 545 -32.84 -47.00 9.00
CA ASP A 545 -34.21 -47.11 8.46
C ASP A 545 -34.92 -45.76 8.20
N THR A 546 -34.25 -44.61 8.29
CA THR A 546 -34.86 -43.30 8.04
C THR A 546 -34.20 -42.55 6.89
N SER A 547 -35.01 -42.12 5.91
CA SER A 547 -34.61 -41.34 4.73
C SER A 547 -34.45 -39.84 5.01
N SER A 548 -34.55 -39.41 6.26
CA SER A 548 -34.38 -38.01 6.64
C SER A 548 -32.90 -37.65 6.79
N VAL A 549 -32.46 -36.72 5.94
CA VAL A 549 -31.15 -36.07 6.02
C VAL A 549 -31.31 -34.81 6.87
N LEU A 550 -30.62 -34.72 8.00
CA LEU A 550 -30.48 -33.49 8.77
C LEU A 550 -29.17 -32.83 8.34
N GLN A 551 -29.27 -31.58 7.90
CA GLN A 551 -28.12 -30.80 7.45
C GLN A 551 -27.93 -29.64 8.43
N THR A 552 -26.72 -29.46 8.94
CA THR A 552 -26.38 -28.30 9.77
C THR A 552 -25.07 -27.69 9.28
N THR A 553 -25.11 -26.39 8.98
CA THR A 553 -24.03 -25.62 8.36
C THR A 553 -23.42 -24.71 9.41
N TYR A 554 -22.08 -24.66 9.50
CA TYR A 554 -21.36 -23.84 10.48
C TYR A 554 -20.60 -22.71 9.78
N LEU A 555 -20.60 -21.50 10.35
CA LEU A 555 -19.94 -20.31 9.80
C LEU A 555 -18.84 -19.82 10.77
N SER A 556 -17.64 -19.55 10.27
CA SER A 556 -16.57 -18.86 11.03
C SER A 556 -16.50 -17.39 10.63
N GLU A 557 -16.75 -16.48 11.57
CA GLU A 557 -16.25 -15.09 11.52
C GLU A 557 -14.96 -14.99 12.33
N ALA A 558 -14.02 -14.15 11.90
CA ALA A 558 -12.72 -13.99 12.53
C ALA A 558 -12.85 -13.32 13.92
N ALA A 559 -12.93 -14.10 15.01
CA ALA A 559 -12.76 -13.57 16.37
C ALA A 559 -12.29 -14.61 17.42
N GLY A 560 -11.17 -14.30 18.09
CA GLY A 560 -10.87 -14.63 19.49
C GLY A 560 -10.20 -15.99 19.83
N PRO A 561 -9.24 -16.05 20.78
CA PRO A 561 -8.44 -17.25 21.12
C PRO A 561 -9.14 -18.31 21.99
N ALA A 562 -10.44 -18.19 22.24
CA ALA A 562 -11.18 -19.09 23.14
C ALA A 562 -11.80 -20.28 22.38
N ALA A 563 -10.98 -20.92 21.55
CA ALA A 563 -11.45 -21.84 20.54
C ALA A 563 -11.24 -23.33 20.94
N GLY A 564 -12.31 -24.03 21.32
CA GLY A 564 -12.25 -25.44 21.74
C GLY A 564 -11.74 -26.37 20.64
N SER A 565 -10.66 -27.11 20.88
CA SER A 565 -9.98 -27.92 19.85
C SER A 565 -10.77 -29.18 19.46
N PHE A 566 -10.75 -29.53 18.17
CA PHE A 566 -11.21 -30.82 17.67
C PHE A 566 -10.08 -31.86 17.79
N LEU A 567 -10.31 -33.00 18.45
CA LEU A 567 -9.31 -34.07 18.59
C LEU A 567 -9.74 -35.32 17.81
N LEU A 568 -8.98 -35.64 16.76
CA LEU A 568 -9.11 -36.86 15.96
C LEU A 568 -7.98 -37.82 16.33
N ARG A 569 -8.27 -39.12 16.41
CA ARG A 569 -7.25 -40.18 16.54
C ARG A 569 -7.35 -41.11 15.35
N VAL A 570 -6.27 -41.25 14.60
CA VAL A 570 -6.20 -42.33 13.61
C VAL A 570 -5.94 -43.64 14.34
N VAL A 571 -6.66 -44.69 13.96
CA VAL A 571 -6.56 -46.02 14.55
C VAL A 571 -6.05 -47.01 13.52
N PRO A 572 -5.03 -47.83 13.85
CA PRO A 572 -4.53 -48.85 12.94
C PRO A 572 -5.65 -49.86 12.58
N PRO A 573 -5.68 -50.35 11.32
CA PRO A 573 -6.57 -51.44 10.96
C PRO A 573 -6.32 -52.63 11.88
N ALA A 574 -7.39 -53.29 12.35
CA ALA A 574 -7.25 -54.48 13.18
C ALA A 574 -6.38 -55.50 12.44
N SER A 575 -5.23 -55.87 13.03
CA SER A 575 -4.47 -57.03 12.56
C SER A 575 -5.43 -58.21 12.58
N ALA A 576 -5.67 -58.82 11.41
CA ALA A 576 -6.33 -60.11 11.35
C ALA A 576 -5.46 -61.08 12.15
N GLU A 577 -5.83 -61.32 13.41
CA GLU A 577 -5.22 -62.36 14.22
C GLU A 577 -5.37 -63.66 13.46
N GLY A 578 -4.24 -64.21 13.03
CA GLY A 578 -4.18 -65.55 12.49
C GLY A 578 -4.78 -66.51 13.51
N PHE A 579 -5.70 -67.35 13.03
CA PHE A 579 -6.13 -68.54 13.75
C PHE A 579 -4.90 -69.42 14.04
N GLY A 580 -4.27 -69.20 15.19
CA GLY A 580 -3.38 -70.15 15.83
C GLY A 580 -4.24 -71.18 16.54
N LEU A 581 -4.44 -72.34 15.93
CA LEU A 581 -4.92 -73.53 16.63
C LEU A 581 -3.82 -73.97 17.59
N SER A 582 -3.91 -73.56 18.85
CA SER A 582 -3.15 -74.19 19.95
C SER A 582 -3.87 -75.46 20.37
N ASP A 583 -3.29 -76.58 19.94
CA ASP A 583 -3.58 -77.94 20.35
C ASP A 583 -3.13 -78.12 21.81
N GLU A 584 -4.06 -78.28 22.75
CA GLU A 584 -3.73 -78.85 24.07
C GLU A 584 -4.97 -79.29 24.87
N ARG A 585 -5.02 -80.62 25.15
CA ARG A 585 -5.71 -81.40 26.21
C ARG A 585 -6.31 -82.66 25.58
N LYS A 586 -6.05 -83.90 26.03
CA LYS A 586 -5.53 -84.43 27.29
C LYS A 586 -5.19 -85.90 27.06
N GLU A 587 -3.99 -86.33 27.45
CA GLU A 587 -3.77 -87.72 27.82
C GLU A 587 -4.40 -87.98 29.20
N THR A 588 -5.09 -89.10 29.31
CA THR A 588 -5.41 -89.75 30.58
C THR A 588 -5.04 -91.22 30.43
N ARG A 589 -3.82 -91.59 30.81
CA ARG A 589 -3.50 -92.78 31.62
C ARG A 589 -2.01 -92.86 31.96
#